data_AF-A0A7U3YK23-F1
#
_entry.id   AF-A0A7U3YK23-F1
#
_cell.length_a   1.000
_cell.length_b   1.000
_cell.length_c   1.000
_cell.angle_alpha   90.00
_cell.angle_beta   90.00
_cell.angle_gamma   90.00
#
_symmetry.space_group_name_H-M   'P 1'
#
loop_
_entity.id
_entity.type
_entity.pdbx_description
1 polymer ?
#
loop_
_entity_poly.entity_id
_entity_poly.type
_entity_poly.pdbx_seq_one_letter_code
_entity_poly.pdbx_strand_id
1 'polypeptide(L)'
;MDLNTPLDHLKRLTDRPTRQTGRWSWPLALLYWLAGARTATLEQLPESERERVAILGSSVLIPTLLAFFGMYLYASSRFASPRPLLALFLALVWAFVIMNVDRILLATYRPFQPWRHKMVQVCFRIGLAGVISVAIAFPFCLEQYQGAISERLQGEYRARLNELQTAERTERLALETRDGARIGELRAQLARERAVGPTDPKLFAEELAKQAVRQQEDSARGRRQALDQETAAALTEWKGLSARIRQVEQDLKDEARGRLAGERGGTGKPGQGAKYNELARDLELLSKAEQAARQRYEQLLARAAAIDPADSPHQALAQLDADRQAALLGEARERKERIDKLTQAITRAEQEHDEQLASHKLRFDPVLKSYHAKAEGRFDPMEETIGLFKVIFVPETGNDAHPLVQRYKWMAALFQFTIVFGTLFLLDLIAILAKVMSRPGPYDVLVEFPELVASHNLDALGKEYPRQAEAWAGTAVGRANATPTDNGIDLRNPEEVARLLLRAHLSAAEHPRTDRPAR
;
A
#
# COMPACT_ATOMS: atom_id res chain seq x y z
N MET A 1 -77.51 26.59 -31.94
CA MET A 1 -76.24 27.34 -31.80
C MET A 1 -75.31 26.83 -32.89
N ASP A 2 -75.16 27.61 -33.95
CA ASP A 2 -74.31 27.28 -35.11
C ASP A 2 -72.85 27.08 -34.68
N LEU A 3 -72.30 25.92 -35.02
CA LEU A 3 -70.92 25.50 -34.73
C LEU A 3 -69.92 25.88 -35.84
N ASN A 4 -70.34 26.63 -36.86
CA ASN A 4 -69.48 27.07 -37.97
C ASN A 4 -68.68 28.36 -37.69
N THR A 5 -69.01 29.07 -36.62
CA THR A 5 -68.39 30.35 -36.27
C THR A 5 -66.91 30.30 -35.83
N PRO A 6 -66.37 29.25 -35.17
CA PRO A 6 -64.95 29.24 -34.81
C PRO A 6 -64.03 28.95 -36.00
N LEU A 7 -64.48 28.18 -37.00
CA LEU A 7 -63.67 27.83 -38.18
C LEU A 7 -63.50 29.03 -39.12
N ASP A 8 -64.56 29.81 -39.32
CA ASP A 8 -64.53 31.02 -40.15
C ASP A 8 -63.81 32.19 -39.47
N HIS A 9 -63.84 32.29 -38.14
CA HIS A 9 -63.01 33.25 -37.41
C HIS A 9 -61.51 32.90 -37.47
N LEU A 10 -61.17 31.61 -37.43
CA LEU A 10 -59.79 31.12 -37.64
C LEU A 10 -59.33 31.30 -39.10
N LYS A 11 -60.23 31.13 -40.08
CA LYS A 11 -59.98 31.48 -41.49
C LYS A 11 -59.76 32.96 -41.72
N ARG A 12 -60.49 33.85 -41.04
CA ARG A 12 -60.30 35.31 -41.17
C ARG A 12 -59.03 35.82 -40.48
N LEU A 13 -58.55 35.14 -39.43
CA LEU A 13 -57.24 35.41 -38.82
C LEU A 13 -56.06 34.88 -39.66
N THR A 14 -56.32 34.02 -40.65
CA THR A 14 -55.32 33.51 -41.59
C THR A 14 -55.28 34.27 -42.92
N ASP A 15 -56.16 35.26 -43.12
CA ASP A 15 -56.15 36.09 -44.32
C ASP A 15 -55.08 37.20 -44.24
N ARG A 16 -53.95 36.85 -44.87
CA ARG A 16 -52.80 37.67 -45.32
C ARG A 16 -51.78 38.12 -44.26
N PRO A 17 -50.74 37.30 -44.00
CA PRO A 17 -49.41 37.86 -43.82
C PRO A 17 -48.93 38.41 -45.17
N THR A 18 -48.40 39.64 -45.15
CA THR A 18 -47.61 40.18 -46.26
C THR A 18 -46.49 39.21 -46.58
N ARG A 19 -46.50 38.61 -47.78
CA ARG A 19 -45.36 37.83 -48.31
C ARG A 19 -44.16 38.77 -48.42
N GLN A 20 -43.39 38.91 -47.35
CA GLN A 20 -42.04 39.44 -47.43
C GLN A 20 -41.15 38.28 -47.88
N THR A 21 -40.90 38.19 -49.18
CA THR A 21 -39.87 37.30 -49.75
C THR A 21 -38.50 37.88 -49.40
N GLY A 22 -38.05 37.66 -48.17
CA GLY A 22 -36.81 38.21 -47.65
C GLY A 22 -35.72 37.16 -47.57
N ARG A 23 -34.62 37.31 -48.32
CA ARG A 23 -33.34 36.68 -47.97
C ARG A 23 -32.96 37.17 -46.57
N TRP A 24 -33.12 36.30 -45.57
CA TRP A 24 -32.74 36.57 -44.19
C TRP A 24 -31.24 36.87 -44.11
N SER A 25 -30.83 37.73 -43.17
CA SER A 25 -29.41 37.87 -42.86
C SER A 25 -28.87 36.54 -42.37
N TRP A 26 -27.61 36.24 -42.69
CA TRP A 26 -26.94 35.00 -42.26
C TRP A 26 -27.11 34.67 -40.76
N PRO A 27 -26.98 35.61 -39.81
CA PRO A 27 -27.14 35.28 -38.39
C PRO A 27 -28.60 34.94 -38.05
N LEU A 28 -29.58 35.63 -38.63
CA LEU A 28 -31.00 35.30 -38.42
C LEU A 28 -31.35 33.92 -39.01
N ALA A 29 -30.85 33.63 -40.21
CA ALA A 29 -31.02 32.32 -40.84
C ALA A 29 -30.42 31.18 -39.99
N LEU A 30 -29.26 31.42 -39.37
CA LEU A 30 -28.65 30.47 -38.44
C LEU A 30 -29.53 30.24 -37.20
N LEU A 31 -30.06 31.30 -36.59
CA LEU A 31 -30.97 31.18 -35.43
C LEU A 31 -32.25 30.41 -35.77
N TYR A 32 -32.86 30.66 -36.93
CA TYR A 32 -34.02 29.89 -37.39
C TYR A 32 -33.69 28.42 -37.64
N TRP A 33 -32.51 28.14 -38.19
CA TRP A 33 -32.04 26.78 -38.41
C TRP A 33 -31.79 26.04 -37.09
N LEU A 34 -31.21 26.72 -36.09
CA LEU A 34 -30.98 26.21 -34.74
C LEU A 34 -32.31 25.94 -34.00
N ALA A 35 -33.32 26.78 -34.21
CA ALA A 35 -34.66 26.55 -33.69
C ALA A 35 -35.39 25.37 -34.36
N GLY A 36 -34.82 24.78 -35.43
CA GLY A 36 -35.44 23.70 -36.20
C GLY A 36 -36.61 24.17 -37.06
N ALA A 37 -36.71 25.48 -37.34
CA ALA A 37 -37.88 26.05 -37.97
C ALA A 37 -37.86 25.94 -39.51
N ARG A 38 -39.01 25.58 -40.11
CA ARG A 38 -39.21 25.57 -41.57
C ARG A 38 -39.37 26.99 -42.12
N THR A 39 -38.52 27.38 -43.07
CA THR A 39 -38.52 28.70 -43.71
C THR A 39 -39.87 29.05 -44.35
N ALA A 40 -40.50 28.10 -45.05
CA ALA A 40 -41.79 28.30 -45.71
C ALA A 40 -42.95 28.62 -44.73
N THR A 41 -42.84 28.16 -43.47
CA THR A 41 -43.83 28.45 -42.42
C THR A 41 -43.54 29.78 -41.73
N LEU A 42 -42.25 30.15 -41.60
CA LEU A 42 -41.83 31.42 -41.01
C LEU A 42 -42.26 32.65 -41.83
N GLU A 43 -42.27 32.54 -43.16
CA GLU A 43 -42.72 33.62 -44.05
C GLU A 43 -44.21 33.97 -43.88
N GLN A 44 -45.01 33.06 -43.31
CA GLN A 44 -46.45 33.24 -43.09
C GLN A 44 -46.78 33.85 -41.72
N LEU A 45 -45.77 34.11 -40.88
CA LEU A 45 -45.96 34.55 -39.50
C LEU A 45 -45.74 36.05 -39.32
N PRO A 46 -46.40 36.67 -38.32
CA PRO A 46 -46.11 38.04 -37.89
C PRO A 46 -44.71 38.17 -37.29
N GLU A 47 -44.15 39.40 -37.30
CA GLU A 47 -42.79 39.70 -36.82
C GLU A 47 -42.53 39.24 -35.38
N SER A 48 -43.48 39.43 -34.48
CA SER A 48 -43.37 39.04 -33.07
C SER A 48 -43.15 37.53 -32.87
N GLU A 49 -43.81 36.69 -33.67
CA GLU A 49 -43.62 35.24 -33.60
C GLU A 49 -42.28 34.81 -34.23
N ARG A 50 -41.83 35.53 -35.26
CA ARG A 50 -40.50 35.28 -35.84
C ARG A 50 -39.39 35.63 -34.86
N GLU A 51 -39.52 36.72 -34.11
CA GLU A 51 -38.58 37.09 -33.05
C GLU A 51 -38.56 36.02 -31.95
N ARG A 52 -39.74 35.54 -31.53
CA ARG A 52 -39.85 34.45 -30.55
C ARG A 52 -39.14 33.17 -31.00
N VAL A 53 -39.29 32.76 -32.25
CA VAL A 53 -38.59 31.58 -32.79
C VAL A 53 -37.07 31.82 -32.86
N ALA A 54 -36.62 33.04 -33.20
CA ALA A 54 -35.21 33.38 -33.17
C ALA A 54 -34.61 33.32 -31.75
N ILE A 55 -35.36 33.76 -30.72
CA ILE A 55 -34.97 33.64 -29.31
C ILE A 55 -34.86 32.18 -28.88
N LEU A 56 -35.79 31.32 -29.33
CA LEU A 56 -35.69 29.87 -29.09
C LEU A 56 -34.42 29.29 -29.73
N GLY A 57 -34.08 29.71 -30.95
CA GLY A 57 -32.83 29.32 -31.60
C GLY A 57 -31.57 29.82 -30.90
N SER A 58 -31.59 31.04 -30.36
CA SER A 58 -30.44 31.61 -29.64
C SER A 58 -30.20 30.91 -28.31
N SER A 59 -31.23 30.39 -27.65
CA SER A 59 -31.10 29.64 -26.39
C SER A 59 -30.25 28.36 -26.52
N VAL A 60 -30.17 27.76 -27.72
CA VAL A 60 -29.35 26.57 -28.01
C VAL A 60 -27.85 26.90 -28.12
N LEU A 61 -27.51 28.16 -28.41
CA LEU A 61 -26.12 28.59 -28.52
C LEU A 61 -25.40 28.58 -27.16
N ILE A 62 -26.11 28.84 -26.07
CA ILE A 62 -25.53 28.91 -24.72
C ILE A 62 -24.94 27.53 -24.31
N PRO A 63 -25.71 26.42 -24.33
CA PRO A 63 -25.16 25.08 -24.07
C PRO A 63 -24.09 24.67 -25.07
N THR A 64 -24.24 25.06 -26.35
CA THR A 64 -23.26 24.73 -27.40
C THR A 64 -21.89 25.37 -27.13
N LEU A 65 -21.87 26.65 -26.76
CA LEU A 65 -20.64 27.37 -26.41
C LEU A 65 -20.02 26.80 -25.13
N LEU A 66 -20.84 26.52 -24.12
CA LEU A 66 -20.38 25.92 -22.86
C LEU A 66 -19.75 24.55 -23.09
N ALA A 67 -20.37 23.71 -23.92
CA ALA A 67 -19.83 22.40 -24.31
C ALA A 67 -18.52 22.52 -25.08
N PHE A 68 -18.40 23.52 -25.97
CA PHE A 68 -17.15 23.80 -26.69
C PHE A 68 -16.02 24.16 -25.73
N PHE A 69 -16.22 25.16 -24.87
CA PHE A 69 -15.19 25.58 -23.91
C PHE A 69 -14.86 24.49 -22.89
N GLY A 70 -15.87 23.77 -22.39
CA GLY A 70 -15.70 22.67 -21.46
C GLY A 70 -14.86 21.54 -22.05
N MET A 71 -15.18 21.08 -23.26
CA MET A 71 -14.41 20.04 -23.93
C MET A 71 -13.01 20.52 -24.32
N TYR A 72 -12.86 21.79 -24.74
CA TYR A 72 -11.55 22.35 -25.05
C TYR A 72 -10.62 22.37 -23.83
N LEU A 73 -11.11 22.82 -22.68
CA LEU A 73 -10.35 22.83 -21.43
C LEU A 73 -10.02 21.41 -20.96
N TYR A 74 -10.99 20.50 -20.99
CA TYR A 74 -10.81 19.09 -20.64
C TYR A 74 -9.74 18.42 -21.50
N ALA A 75 -9.85 18.56 -22.83
CA ALA A 75 -8.89 18.01 -23.77
C ALA A 75 -7.48 18.62 -23.56
N SER A 76 -7.42 19.94 -23.35
CA SER A 76 -6.14 20.66 -23.13
C SER A 76 -5.44 20.22 -21.85
N SER A 77 -6.18 19.93 -20.78
CA SER A 77 -5.64 19.41 -19.52
C SER A 77 -5.17 17.96 -19.65
N ARG A 78 -5.90 17.11 -20.40
CA ARG A 78 -5.61 15.67 -20.46
C ARG A 78 -4.48 15.30 -21.43
N PHE A 79 -4.32 16.05 -22.52
CA PHE A 79 -3.26 15.78 -23.50
C PHE A 79 -1.95 16.43 -23.07
N ALA A 80 -1.08 15.63 -22.44
CA ALA A 80 0.26 16.02 -21.96
C ALA A 80 1.24 16.51 -23.05
N SER A 81 0.85 16.46 -24.32
CA SER A 81 1.61 16.99 -25.45
C SER A 81 0.70 17.90 -26.25
N PRO A 82 1.10 19.15 -26.56
CA PRO A 82 0.22 20.14 -27.16
C PRO A 82 -0.10 19.75 -28.60
N ARG A 83 -1.26 19.11 -28.79
CA ARG A 83 -1.96 19.09 -30.08
C ARG A 83 -3.19 20.00 -29.95
N PRO A 84 -3.00 21.34 -29.87
CA PRO A 84 -4.13 22.27 -29.71
C PRO A 84 -5.16 22.10 -30.84
N LEU A 85 -4.70 21.72 -32.03
CA LEU A 85 -5.55 21.36 -33.17
C LEU A 85 -6.46 20.15 -32.88
N LEU A 86 -5.96 19.12 -32.20
CA LEU A 86 -6.76 17.95 -31.82
C LEU A 86 -7.78 18.30 -30.73
N ALA A 87 -7.37 19.08 -29.72
CA ALA A 87 -8.27 19.57 -28.68
C ALA A 87 -9.39 20.45 -29.28
N LEU A 88 -9.04 21.35 -30.19
CA LEU A 88 -9.99 22.18 -30.93
C LEU A 88 -10.95 21.33 -31.78
N PHE A 89 -10.44 20.35 -32.53
CA PHE A 89 -11.26 19.46 -33.34
C PHE A 89 -12.24 18.65 -32.47
N LEU A 90 -11.76 18.07 -31.37
CA LEU A 90 -12.60 17.33 -30.43
C LEU A 90 -13.67 18.21 -29.79
N ALA A 91 -13.31 19.43 -29.40
CA ALA A 91 -14.25 20.42 -28.87
C ALA A 91 -15.32 20.82 -29.90
N LEU A 92 -14.95 21.01 -31.17
CA LEU A 92 -15.89 21.31 -32.26
C LEU A 92 -16.85 20.14 -32.52
N VAL A 93 -16.34 18.90 -32.57
CA VAL A 93 -17.17 17.70 -32.76
C VAL A 93 -18.14 17.55 -31.59
N TRP A 94 -17.67 17.73 -30.36
CA TRP A 94 -18.51 17.62 -29.17
C TRP A 94 -19.58 18.73 -29.12
N ALA A 95 -19.19 19.97 -29.36
CA ALA A 95 -20.13 21.10 -29.46
C ALA A 95 -21.17 20.86 -30.55
N PHE A 96 -20.78 20.30 -31.70
CA PHE A 96 -21.69 19.93 -32.77
C PHE A 96 -22.69 18.85 -32.32
N VAL A 97 -22.25 17.83 -31.56
CA VAL A 97 -23.15 16.81 -31.01
C VAL A 97 -24.18 17.43 -30.07
N ILE A 98 -23.74 18.26 -29.11
CA ILE A 98 -24.65 18.93 -28.16
C ILE A 98 -25.62 19.86 -28.89
N MET A 99 -25.13 20.66 -29.82
CA MET A 99 -25.96 21.53 -30.68
C MET A 99 -27.02 20.74 -31.44
N ASN A 100 -26.68 19.58 -32.00
CA ASN A 100 -27.63 18.73 -32.72
C ASN A 100 -28.67 18.12 -31.78
N VAL A 101 -28.27 17.62 -30.61
CA VAL A 101 -29.19 17.08 -29.61
C VAL A 101 -30.18 18.14 -29.16
N ASP A 102 -29.70 19.35 -28.83
CA ASP A 102 -30.53 20.47 -28.40
C ASP A 102 -31.50 20.92 -29.50
N ARG A 103 -31.01 21.00 -30.75
CA ARG A 103 -31.83 21.29 -31.93
C ARG A 103 -32.91 20.25 -32.17
N ILE A 104 -32.56 18.95 -32.14
CA ILE A 104 -33.52 17.85 -32.29
C ILE A 104 -34.56 17.96 -31.20
N LEU A 105 -34.16 18.26 -29.98
CA LEU A 105 -35.05 18.35 -28.86
C LEU A 105 -36.00 19.57 -28.97
N LEU A 106 -35.52 20.72 -29.44
CA LEU A 106 -36.38 21.87 -29.74
C LEU A 106 -37.39 21.56 -30.87
N ALA A 107 -36.94 20.83 -31.89
CA ALA A 107 -37.76 20.48 -33.05
C ALA A 107 -38.77 19.34 -32.79
N THR A 108 -38.46 18.46 -31.84
CA THR A 108 -39.33 17.33 -31.46
C THR A 108 -40.28 17.67 -30.33
N TYR A 109 -40.05 18.76 -29.60
CA TYR A 109 -40.98 19.26 -28.60
C TYR A 109 -42.25 19.77 -29.26
N ARG A 110 -43.36 19.06 -29.01
CA ARG A 110 -44.68 19.34 -29.57
C ARG A 110 -45.64 19.84 -28.47
N PRO A 111 -46.09 21.10 -28.48
CA PRO A 111 -47.01 21.60 -27.47
C PRO A 111 -48.35 20.88 -27.39
N PHE A 112 -48.83 20.19 -28.43
CA PHE A 112 -50.10 19.45 -28.37
C PHE A 112 -49.95 17.96 -28.04
N GLN A 113 -48.73 17.49 -27.74
CA GLN A 113 -48.49 16.09 -27.37
C GLN A 113 -49.09 15.74 -25.99
N PRO A 114 -49.56 14.49 -25.77
CA PRO A 114 -50.01 14.01 -24.46
C PRO A 114 -48.97 14.21 -23.36
N TRP A 115 -49.44 14.63 -22.17
CA TRP A 115 -48.61 14.98 -21.01
C TRP A 115 -47.55 13.94 -20.65
N ARG A 116 -47.86 12.64 -20.77
CA ARG A 116 -46.93 11.54 -20.47
C ARG A 116 -45.66 11.61 -21.31
N HIS A 117 -45.78 11.89 -22.60
CA HIS A 117 -44.62 11.93 -23.49
C HIS A 117 -43.80 13.21 -23.29
N LYS A 118 -44.47 14.34 -23.00
CA LYS A 118 -43.79 15.58 -22.60
C LYS A 118 -42.94 15.38 -21.34
N MET A 119 -43.50 14.72 -20.33
CA MET A 119 -42.78 14.40 -19.10
C MET A 119 -41.56 13.52 -19.37
N VAL A 120 -41.69 12.48 -20.20
CA VAL A 120 -40.54 11.61 -20.53
C VAL A 120 -39.42 12.39 -21.24
N GLN A 121 -39.76 13.26 -22.20
CA GLN A 121 -38.76 14.10 -22.88
C GLN A 121 -38.06 15.08 -21.93
N VAL A 122 -38.84 15.76 -21.07
CA VAL A 122 -38.30 16.71 -20.08
C VAL A 122 -37.46 15.98 -19.02
N CYS A 123 -37.91 14.84 -18.51
CA CYS A 123 -37.15 14.03 -17.56
C CYS A 123 -35.85 13.49 -18.16
N PHE A 124 -35.88 13.00 -19.40
CA PHE A 124 -34.67 12.58 -20.11
C PHE A 124 -33.67 13.74 -20.23
N ARG A 125 -34.15 14.96 -20.55
CA ARG A 125 -33.29 16.15 -20.57
C ARG A 125 -32.71 16.48 -19.20
N ILE A 126 -33.55 16.53 -18.18
CA ILE A 126 -33.12 16.82 -16.80
C ILE A 126 -32.06 15.82 -16.37
N GLY A 127 -32.23 14.53 -16.71
CA GLY A 127 -31.22 13.50 -16.47
C GLY A 127 -29.91 13.78 -17.20
N LEU A 128 -29.96 14.08 -18.51
CA LEU A 128 -28.77 14.37 -19.31
C LEU A 128 -28.02 15.63 -18.81
N ALA A 129 -28.75 16.72 -18.57
CA ALA A 129 -28.19 17.97 -18.03
C ALA A 129 -27.58 17.76 -16.64
N GLY A 130 -28.23 16.94 -15.80
CA GLY A 130 -27.69 16.57 -14.48
C GLY A 130 -26.35 15.84 -14.60
N VAL A 131 -26.24 14.85 -15.49
CA VAL A 131 -24.99 14.10 -15.71
C VAL A 131 -23.87 15.02 -16.22
N ILE A 132 -24.15 15.87 -17.21
CA ILE A 132 -23.17 16.82 -17.76
C ILE A 132 -22.74 17.84 -16.69
N SER A 133 -23.69 18.36 -15.91
CA SER A 133 -23.41 19.33 -14.84
C SER A 133 -22.55 18.72 -13.73
N VAL A 134 -22.82 17.49 -13.31
CA VAL A 134 -21.95 16.79 -12.32
C VAL A 134 -20.56 16.55 -12.89
N ALA A 135 -20.46 16.13 -14.16
CA ALA A 135 -19.18 15.85 -14.81
C ALA A 135 -18.25 17.09 -14.88
N ILE A 136 -18.82 18.30 -14.94
CA ILE A 136 -18.06 19.55 -14.94
C ILE A 136 -17.87 20.10 -13.51
N ALA A 137 -18.91 20.05 -12.67
CA ALA A 137 -18.86 20.61 -11.32
C ALA A 137 -17.85 19.89 -10.42
N PHE A 138 -17.71 18.56 -10.56
CA PHE A 138 -16.80 17.78 -9.74
C PHE A 138 -15.31 18.15 -9.92
N PRO A 139 -14.72 18.14 -11.14
CA PRO A 139 -13.33 18.56 -11.33
C PRO A 139 -13.11 20.03 -10.95
N PHE A 140 -14.09 20.91 -11.18
CA PHE A 140 -14.01 22.30 -10.74
C PHE A 140 -13.91 22.42 -9.22
N CYS A 141 -14.69 21.63 -8.47
CA CYS A 141 -14.56 21.56 -7.01
C CYS A 141 -13.19 21.03 -6.58
N LEU A 142 -12.64 20.02 -7.25
CA LEU A 142 -11.29 19.54 -6.96
C LEU A 142 -10.24 20.64 -7.15
N GLU A 143 -10.27 21.35 -8.27
CA GLU A 143 -9.34 22.46 -8.56
C GLU A 143 -9.41 23.56 -7.50
N GLN A 144 -10.61 23.96 -7.09
CA GLN A 144 -10.79 24.98 -6.06
C GLN A 144 -10.15 24.58 -4.72
N TYR A 145 -10.21 23.31 -4.35
CA TYR A 145 -9.69 22.80 -3.08
C TYR A 145 -8.27 22.25 -3.18
N GLN A 146 -7.58 22.35 -4.32
CA GLN A 146 -6.23 21.79 -4.53
C GLN A 146 -5.24 22.19 -3.44
N GLY A 147 -5.25 23.46 -3.02
CA GLY A 147 -4.37 23.95 -1.95
C GLY A 147 -4.63 23.25 -0.62
N ALA A 148 -5.89 23.18 -0.19
CA ALA A 148 -6.29 22.54 1.06
C ALA A 148 -6.10 21.01 1.03
N ILE A 149 -6.37 20.37 -0.12
CA ILE A 149 -6.11 18.94 -0.34
C ILE A 149 -4.62 18.67 -0.21
N SER A 150 -3.79 19.44 -0.90
CA SER A 150 -2.33 19.27 -0.91
C SER A 150 -1.76 19.43 0.50
N GLU A 151 -2.14 20.49 1.21
CA GLU A 151 -1.66 20.72 2.58
C GLU A 151 -2.03 19.57 3.51
N ARG A 152 -3.30 19.12 3.46
CA ARG A 152 -3.78 18.02 4.31
C ARG A 152 -3.10 16.69 3.98
N LEU A 153 -3.03 16.33 2.70
CA LEU A 153 -2.40 15.07 2.27
C LEU A 153 -0.90 15.09 2.54
N GLN A 154 -0.20 16.18 2.21
CA GLN A 154 1.23 16.31 2.50
C GLN A 154 1.48 16.20 4.00
N GLY A 155 0.65 16.82 4.84
CA GLY A 155 0.73 16.70 6.30
C GLY A 155 0.62 15.24 6.78
N GLU A 156 -0.42 14.53 6.34
CA GLU A 156 -0.63 13.11 6.68
C GLU A 156 0.52 12.22 6.16
N TYR A 157 0.96 12.43 4.92
CA TYR A 157 2.06 11.67 4.34
C TYR A 157 3.39 11.96 5.01
N ARG A 158 3.67 13.21 5.42
CA ARG A 158 4.86 13.57 6.19
C ARG A 158 4.85 12.93 7.58
N ALA A 159 3.71 12.94 8.27
CA ALA A 159 3.56 12.26 9.55
C ALA A 159 3.82 10.75 9.42
N ARG A 160 3.18 10.12 8.44
CA ARG A 160 3.36 8.68 8.18
C ARG A 160 4.76 8.33 7.69
N LEU A 161 5.40 9.20 6.92
CA LEU A 161 6.79 9.06 6.52
C LEU A 161 7.72 9.11 7.72
N ASN A 162 7.50 10.04 8.66
CA ASN A 162 8.27 10.10 9.90
C ASN A 162 8.10 8.83 10.73
N GLU A 163 6.88 8.30 10.86
CA GLU A 163 6.61 7.03 11.54
C GLU A 163 7.31 5.83 10.87
N LEU A 164 7.31 5.78 9.53
CA LEU A 164 7.99 4.72 8.79
C LEU A 164 9.51 4.83 8.92
N GLN A 165 10.07 6.05 8.92
CA GLN A 165 11.50 6.28 9.12
C GLN A 165 11.93 5.93 10.54
N THR A 166 11.12 6.23 11.55
CA THR A 166 11.44 5.83 12.92
C THR A 166 11.38 4.31 13.06
N ALA A 167 10.35 3.66 12.50
CA ALA A 167 10.25 2.20 12.48
C ALA A 167 11.44 1.52 11.78
N GLU A 168 11.83 2.00 10.59
CA GLU A 168 12.99 1.50 9.83
C GLU A 168 14.28 1.63 10.64
N ARG A 169 14.52 2.80 11.24
CA ARG A 169 15.72 3.03 12.07
C ARG A 169 15.73 2.13 13.29
N THR A 170 14.61 1.97 13.97
CA THR A 170 14.51 1.14 15.17
C THR A 170 14.72 -0.34 14.85
N GLU A 171 14.09 -0.86 13.78
CA GLU A 171 14.30 -2.24 13.32
C GLU A 171 15.75 -2.47 12.89
N ARG A 172 16.33 -1.55 12.10
CA ARG A 172 17.72 -1.63 11.67
C ARG A 172 18.70 -1.63 12.84
N LEU A 173 18.54 -0.72 13.80
CA LEU A 173 19.38 -0.66 15.00
C LEU A 173 19.27 -1.94 15.84
N ALA A 174 18.08 -2.53 15.95
CA ALA A 174 17.89 -3.79 16.67
C ALA A 174 18.63 -4.96 15.98
N LEU A 175 18.59 -5.03 14.64
CA LEU A 175 19.34 -6.02 13.86
C LEU A 175 20.86 -5.83 14.00
N GLU A 176 21.35 -4.61 13.81
CA GLU A 176 22.78 -4.29 13.94
C GLU A 176 23.31 -4.58 15.35
N THR A 177 22.53 -4.28 16.39
CA THR A 177 22.93 -4.55 17.77
C THR A 177 22.98 -6.06 18.04
N ARG A 178 21.94 -6.80 17.65
CA ARG A 178 21.84 -8.25 17.89
C ARG A 178 22.94 -9.02 17.14
N ASP A 179 23.10 -8.75 15.85
CA ASP A 179 24.05 -9.47 15.02
C ASP A 179 25.49 -9.00 15.30
N GLY A 180 25.69 -7.71 15.56
CA GLY A 180 26.95 -7.15 16.00
C GLY A 180 27.44 -7.75 17.32
N ALA A 181 26.54 -7.97 18.29
CA ALA A 181 26.85 -8.66 19.53
C ALA A 181 27.27 -10.13 19.27
N ARG A 182 26.52 -10.86 18.46
CA ARG A 182 26.83 -12.26 18.09
C ARG A 182 28.18 -12.39 17.40
N ILE A 183 28.47 -11.53 16.41
CA ILE A 183 29.75 -11.51 15.70
C ILE A 183 30.88 -11.10 16.67
N GLY A 184 30.63 -10.12 17.54
CA GLY A 184 31.57 -9.69 18.58
C GLY A 184 31.94 -10.81 19.54
N GLU A 185 30.96 -11.59 20.00
CA GLU A 185 31.18 -12.76 20.86
C GLU A 185 32.00 -13.85 20.16
N LEU A 186 31.67 -14.19 18.90
CA LEU A 186 32.43 -15.16 18.12
C LEU A 186 33.87 -14.70 17.86
N ARG A 187 34.07 -13.40 17.55
CA ARG A 187 35.42 -12.82 17.39
C ARG A 187 36.20 -12.83 18.70
N ALA A 188 35.54 -12.58 19.83
CA ALA A 188 36.17 -12.68 21.14
C ALA A 188 36.59 -14.12 21.47
N GLN A 189 35.75 -15.12 21.15
CA GLN A 189 36.11 -16.54 21.29
C GLN A 189 37.31 -16.91 20.40
N LEU A 190 37.30 -16.48 19.14
CA LEU A 190 38.42 -16.70 18.22
C LEU A 190 39.71 -16.04 18.71
N ALA A 191 39.62 -14.81 19.25
CA ALA A 191 40.76 -14.10 19.81
C ALA A 191 41.34 -14.82 21.04
N ARG A 192 40.48 -15.33 21.93
CA ARG A 192 40.91 -16.15 23.08
C ARG A 192 41.64 -17.40 22.63
N GLU A 193 41.09 -18.12 21.66
CA GLU A 193 41.73 -19.33 21.12
C GLU A 193 43.08 -19.01 20.45
N ARG A 194 43.19 -17.91 19.69
CA ARG A 194 44.44 -17.48 19.05
C ARG A 194 45.48 -16.95 20.04
N ALA A 195 45.07 -16.39 21.17
CA ALA A 195 45.99 -15.89 22.20
C ALA A 195 46.78 -17.00 22.91
N VAL A 196 46.30 -18.25 22.87
CA VAL A 196 46.97 -19.40 23.51
C VAL A 196 48.31 -19.75 22.85
N GLY A 197 48.49 -19.44 21.57
CA GLY A 197 49.74 -19.75 20.85
C GLY A 197 49.59 -19.80 19.32
N PRO A 198 50.63 -20.20 18.59
CA PRO A 198 50.66 -20.27 17.13
C PRO A 198 49.51 -21.08 16.54
N THR A 199 49.01 -20.67 15.38
CA THR A 199 47.91 -21.37 14.68
C THR A 199 48.39 -22.67 14.01
N ASP A 200 49.67 -22.77 13.71
CA ASP A 200 50.24 -23.94 13.06
C ASP A 200 50.32 -25.13 14.03
N PRO A 201 49.72 -26.29 13.70
CA PRO A 201 49.64 -27.42 14.62
C PRO A 201 51.00 -27.95 15.07
N LYS A 202 52.00 -27.90 14.17
CA LYS A 202 53.36 -28.35 14.48
C LYS A 202 54.06 -27.43 15.47
N LEU A 203 53.96 -26.11 15.26
CA LEU A 203 54.57 -25.12 16.15
C LEU A 203 53.88 -25.12 17.52
N PHE A 204 52.54 -25.25 17.54
CA PHE A 204 51.79 -25.33 18.79
C PHE A 204 52.12 -26.60 19.59
N ALA A 205 52.24 -27.75 18.93
CA ALA A 205 52.66 -28.99 19.59
C ALA A 205 54.10 -28.89 20.13
N GLU A 206 55.00 -28.19 19.43
CA GLU A 206 56.36 -27.92 19.92
C GLU A 206 56.37 -27.02 21.17
N GLU A 207 55.54 -25.99 21.21
CA GLU A 207 55.39 -25.13 22.39
C GLU A 207 54.79 -25.87 23.59
N LEU A 208 53.75 -26.69 23.37
CA LEU A 208 53.19 -27.58 24.39
C LEU A 208 54.23 -28.56 24.92
N ALA A 209 55.04 -29.16 24.03
CA ALA A 209 56.11 -30.06 24.42
C ALA A 209 57.16 -29.34 25.29
N LYS A 210 57.55 -28.12 24.93
CA LYS A 210 58.45 -27.28 25.74
C LYS A 210 57.85 -26.95 27.11
N GLN A 211 56.56 -26.64 27.19
CA GLN A 211 55.87 -26.37 28.45
C GLN A 211 55.79 -27.63 29.34
N ALA A 212 55.46 -28.78 28.76
CA ALA A 212 55.40 -30.05 29.48
C ALA A 212 56.77 -30.44 30.07
N VAL A 213 57.85 -30.28 29.30
CA VAL A 213 59.23 -30.51 29.79
C VAL A 213 59.57 -29.55 30.93
N ARG A 214 59.25 -28.25 30.81
CA ARG A 214 59.46 -27.27 31.90
C ARG A 214 58.69 -27.64 33.17
N GLN A 215 57.43 -28.05 33.05
CA GLN A 215 56.63 -28.49 34.21
C GLN A 215 57.22 -29.74 34.88
N GLN A 216 57.73 -30.69 34.08
CA GLN A 216 58.39 -31.88 34.59
C GLN A 216 59.70 -31.53 35.30
N GLU A 217 60.49 -30.59 34.76
CA GLU A 217 61.70 -30.05 35.41
C GLU A 217 61.37 -29.32 36.71
N ASP A 218 60.40 -28.42 36.72
CA ASP A 218 60.00 -27.69 37.92
C ASP A 218 59.48 -28.64 39.00
N SER A 219 58.73 -29.67 38.61
CA SER A 219 58.28 -30.74 39.51
C SER A 219 59.45 -31.60 40.03
N ALA A 220 60.46 -31.86 39.20
CA ALA A 220 61.68 -32.57 39.61
C ALA A 220 62.53 -31.71 40.57
N ARG A 221 62.70 -30.41 40.26
CA ARG A 221 63.38 -29.43 41.11
C ARG A 221 62.68 -29.26 42.45
N GLY A 222 61.35 -29.14 42.45
CA GLY A 222 60.54 -29.08 43.68
C GLY A 222 60.69 -30.34 44.53
N ARG A 223 60.65 -31.53 43.92
CA ARG A 223 60.92 -32.80 44.63
C ARG A 223 62.33 -32.87 45.19
N ARG A 224 63.34 -32.39 44.45
CA ARG A 224 64.73 -32.36 44.90
C ARG A 224 64.90 -31.39 46.08
N GLN A 225 64.35 -30.18 45.99
CA GLN A 225 64.36 -29.20 47.07
C GLN A 225 63.68 -29.72 48.34
N ALA A 226 62.54 -30.42 48.20
CA ALA A 226 61.88 -31.05 49.35
C ALA A 226 62.76 -32.11 50.02
N LEU A 227 63.42 -32.97 49.23
CA LEU A 227 64.36 -33.96 49.75
C LEU A 227 65.62 -33.32 50.34
N ASP A 228 66.12 -32.22 49.76
CA ASP A 228 67.24 -31.47 50.31
C ASP A 228 66.88 -30.81 51.65
N GLN A 229 65.64 -30.35 51.83
CA GLN A 229 65.14 -29.88 53.13
C GLN A 229 65.01 -31.02 54.15
N GLU A 230 64.48 -32.17 53.74
CA GLU A 230 64.39 -33.36 54.60
C GLU A 230 65.76 -33.90 55.01
N THR A 231 66.74 -33.93 54.09
CA THR A 231 68.13 -34.34 54.39
C THR A 231 68.81 -33.34 55.32
N ALA A 232 68.59 -32.03 55.14
CA ALA A 232 69.11 -31.01 56.04
C ALA A 232 68.53 -31.14 57.46
N ALA A 233 67.23 -31.42 57.59
CA ALA A 233 66.58 -31.68 58.87
C ALA A 233 67.09 -32.97 59.53
N ALA A 234 67.28 -34.04 58.77
CA ALA A 234 67.86 -35.28 59.28
C ALA A 234 69.33 -35.10 59.73
N LEU A 235 70.10 -34.26 59.03
CA LEU A 235 71.47 -33.90 59.41
C LEU A 235 71.53 -33.12 60.71
N THR A 236 70.61 -32.18 60.95
CA THR A 236 70.55 -31.43 62.20
C THR A 236 70.10 -32.31 63.37
N GLU A 237 69.14 -33.22 63.14
CA GLU A 237 68.71 -34.24 64.10
C GLU A 237 69.89 -35.14 64.52
N TRP A 238 70.62 -35.71 63.54
CA TRP A 238 71.80 -36.54 63.81
C TRP A 238 72.88 -35.77 64.59
N LYS A 239 73.26 -34.57 64.15
CA LYS A 239 74.26 -33.73 64.86
C LYS A 239 73.83 -33.38 66.28
N GLY A 240 72.54 -33.11 66.50
CA GLY A 240 71.99 -32.83 67.82
C GLY A 240 72.10 -34.02 68.77
N LEU A 241 71.80 -35.23 68.29
CA LEU A 241 71.95 -36.47 69.04
C LEU A 241 73.43 -36.76 69.37
N SER A 242 74.34 -36.62 68.40
CA SER A 242 75.79 -36.78 68.66
C SER A 242 76.31 -35.77 69.70
N ALA A 243 75.79 -34.54 69.71
CA ALA A 243 76.16 -33.54 70.70
C ALA A 243 75.64 -33.90 72.11
N ARG A 244 74.41 -34.40 72.22
CA ARG A 244 73.83 -34.88 73.49
C ARG A 244 74.58 -36.08 74.05
N ILE A 245 74.98 -37.03 73.21
CA ILE A 245 75.82 -38.17 73.62
C ILE A 245 77.12 -37.69 74.25
N ARG A 246 77.80 -36.70 73.63
CA ARG A 246 79.03 -36.12 74.20
C ARG A 246 78.81 -35.47 75.57
N GLN A 247 77.67 -34.81 75.78
CA GLN A 247 77.32 -34.21 77.07
C GLN A 247 77.07 -35.30 78.12
N VAL A 248 76.24 -36.30 77.81
CA VAL A 248 75.94 -37.40 78.73
C VAL A 248 77.19 -38.23 79.05
N GLU A 249 78.10 -38.42 78.10
CA GLU A 249 79.40 -39.05 78.36
C GLU A 249 80.30 -38.23 79.31
N GLN A 250 80.27 -36.89 79.19
CA GLN A 250 80.98 -36.00 80.11
C GLN A 250 80.35 -36.08 81.51
N ASP A 251 79.03 -35.99 81.61
CA ASP A 251 78.29 -36.10 82.86
C ASP A 251 78.51 -37.47 83.52
N LEU A 252 78.54 -38.56 82.75
CA LEU A 252 78.85 -39.90 83.26
C LEU A 252 80.29 -39.97 83.82
N LYS A 253 81.26 -39.34 83.14
CA LYS A 253 82.65 -39.25 83.60
C LYS A 253 82.80 -38.34 84.82
N ASP A 254 81.96 -37.33 84.97
CA ASP A 254 81.96 -36.41 86.10
C ASP A 254 81.21 -36.99 87.31
N GLU A 255 80.17 -37.80 87.10
CA GLU A 255 79.47 -38.57 88.14
C GLU A 255 80.38 -39.69 88.68
N ALA A 256 81.08 -40.40 87.78
CA ALA A 256 82.09 -41.39 88.15
C ALA A 256 83.24 -40.79 88.98
N ARG A 257 83.53 -39.50 88.79
CA ARG A 257 84.54 -38.73 89.54
C ARG A 257 83.95 -37.94 90.74
N GLY A 258 82.63 -38.04 90.99
CA GLY A 258 81.93 -37.41 92.11
C GLY A 258 81.77 -35.89 92.04
N ARG A 259 81.90 -35.29 90.84
CA ARG A 259 81.94 -33.83 90.62
C ARG A 259 80.57 -33.19 90.32
N LEU A 260 79.53 -33.98 90.06
CA LEU A 260 78.15 -33.50 89.91
C LEU A 260 77.56 -33.22 91.30
N ALA A 261 77.67 -31.97 91.74
CA ALA A 261 77.11 -31.48 92.99
C ALA A 261 75.75 -30.82 92.74
N GLY A 262 74.65 -31.50 93.11
CA GLY A 262 73.32 -30.89 93.05
C GLY A 262 72.14 -31.83 93.29
N GLU A 263 72.23 -33.10 92.92
CA GLU A 263 71.08 -34.02 92.99
C GLU A 263 71.53 -35.47 93.20
N ARG A 264 72.14 -35.76 94.35
CA ARG A 264 72.36 -37.15 94.78
C ARG A 264 71.12 -37.63 95.54
N GLY A 265 70.09 -38.01 94.80
CA GLY A 265 68.95 -38.75 95.35
C GLY A 265 69.34 -40.20 95.62
N GLY A 266 70.05 -40.48 96.72
CA GLY A 266 70.32 -41.84 97.19
C GLY A 266 71.74 -42.09 97.72
N THR A 267 71.85 -43.03 98.68
CA THR A 267 73.03 -43.38 99.49
C THR A 267 74.12 -44.20 98.77
N GLY A 268 74.35 -43.95 97.47
CA GLY A 268 75.34 -44.67 96.66
C GLY A 268 76.72 -44.00 96.61
N LYS A 269 77.80 -44.80 96.56
CA LYS A 269 79.18 -44.35 96.29
C LYS A 269 79.31 -43.82 94.85
N PRO A 270 80.29 -42.93 94.55
CA PRO A 270 80.55 -42.43 93.19
C PRO A 270 80.63 -43.58 92.18
N GLY A 271 79.88 -43.48 91.08
CA GLY A 271 79.83 -44.51 90.03
C GLY A 271 78.94 -45.74 90.31
N GLN A 272 78.17 -45.79 91.40
CA GLN A 272 77.25 -46.91 91.72
C GLN A 272 75.83 -46.46 92.12
N GLY A 273 75.46 -45.19 91.88
CA GLY A 273 74.15 -44.64 92.23
C GLY A 273 73.06 -44.83 91.16
N ALA A 274 71.79 -44.64 91.55
CA ALA A 274 70.64 -44.66 90.63
C ALA A 274 70.83 -43.72 89.44
N LYS A 275 71.37 -42.52 89.68
CA LYS A 275 71.68 -41.51 88.66
C LYS A 275 72.74 -41.97 87.65
N TYR A 276 73.74 -42.74 88.09
CA TYR A 276 74.74 -43.32 87.18
C TYR A 276 74.12 -44.39 86.28
N ASN A 277 73.25 -45.25 86.83
CA ASN A 277 72.52 -46.27 86.08
C ASN A 277 71.44 -45.68 85.15
N GLU A 278 70.90 -44.50 85.46
CA GLU A 278 70.04 -43.72 84.58
C GLU A 278 70.84 -43.12 83.42
N LEU A 279 71.95 -42.42 83.69
CA LEU A 279 72.83 -41.87 82.65
C LEU A 279 73.41 -42.96 81.73
N ALA A 280 73.73 -44.14 82.27
CA ALA A 280 74.19 -45.28 81.47
C ALA A 280 73.09 -45.85 80.56
N ARG A 281 71.84 -45.92 81.04
CA ARG A 281 70.68 -46.33 80.23
C ARG A 281 70.35 -45.28 79.17
N ASP A 282 70.42 -44.00 79.52
CA ASP A 282 70.20 -42.89 78.60
C ASP A 282 71.28 -42.86 77.49
N LEU A 283 72.54 -43.14 77.82
CA LEU A 283 73.60 -43.28 76.84
C LEU A 283 73.33 -44.43 75.86
N GLU A 284 72.86 -45.59 76.35
CA GLU A 284 72.51 -46.72 75.49
C GLU A 284 71.33 -46.38 74.56
N LEU A 285 70.28 -45.73 75.08
CA LEU A 285 69.12 -45.30 74.29
C LEU A 285 69.49 -44.23 73.25
N LEU A 286 70.30 -43.24 73.63
CA LEU A 286 70.78 -42.20 72.73
C LEU A 286 71.69 -42.78 71.63
N SER A 287 72.54 -43.76 71.95
CA SER A 287 73.39 -44.42 70.95
C SER A 287 72.57 -45.18 69.89
N LYS A 288 71.49 -45.86 70.30
CA LYS A 288 70.53 -46.51 69.38
C LYS A 288 69.78 -45.46 68.54
N ALA A 289 69.38 -44.35 69.15
CA ALA A 289 68.71 -43.25 68.44
C ALA A 289 69.64 -42.56 67.42
N GLU A 290 70.92 -42.37 67.73
CA GLU A 290 71.92 -41.81 66.80
C GLU A 290 72.12 -42.72 65.58
N GLN A 291 72.21 -44.05 65.79
CA GLN A 291 72.33 -45.01 64.69
C GLN A 291 71.11 -44.96 63.76
N ALA A 292 69.90 -44.88 64.32
CA ALA A 292 68.68 -44.73 63.53
C ALA A 292 68.64 -43.40 62.76
N ALA A 293 69.02 -42.30 63.40
CA ALA A 293 69.08 -40.98 62.74
C ALA A 293 70.13 -40.94 61.61
N ARG A 294 71.28 -41.58 61.82
CA ARG A 294 72.32 -41.72 60.79
C ARG A 294 71.85 -42.56 59.60
N GLN A 295 71.20 -43.69 59.85
CA GLN A 295 70.63 -44.52 58.77
C GLN A 295 69.57 -43.74 57.97
N ARG A 296 68.72 -42.97 58.65
CA ARG A 296 67.73 -42.11 57.99
C ARG A 296 68.38 -41.03 57.12
N TYR A 297 69.43 -40.38 57.62
CA TYR A 297 70.20 -39.40 56.84
C TYR A 297 70.85 -40.05 55.60
N GLU A 298 71.50 -41.21 55.76
CA GLU A 298 72.13 -41.93 54.64
C GLU A 298 71.10 -42.41 53.61
N GLN A 299 69.91 -42.86 54.03
CA GLN A 299 68.80 -43.23 53.15
C GLN A 299 68.26 -42.03 52.36
N LEU A 300 68.05 -40.89 53.02
CA LEU A 300 67.59 -39.67 52.36
C LEU A 300 68.64 -39.12 51.40
N LEU A 301 69.93 -39.20 51.75
CA LEU A 301 71.04 -38.83 50.89
C LEU A 301 71.12 -39.72 49.64
N ALA A 302 70.95 -41.04 49.81
CA ALA A 302 70.88 -41.99 48.69
C ALA A 302 69.67 -41.72 47.79
N ARG A 303 68.50 -41.39 48.39
CA ARG A 303 67.29 -41.02 47.64
C ARG A 303 67.43 -39.70 46.89
N ALA A 304 68.12 -38.72 47.47
CA ALA A 304 68.46 -37.47 46.80
C ALA A 304 69.46 -37.70 45.66
N ALA A 305 70.49 -38.52 45.86
CA ALA A 305 71.47 -38.87 44.83
C ALA A 305 70.85 -39.66 43.66
N ALA A 306 69.82 -40.47 43.90
CA ALA A 306 69.09 -41.21 42.86
C ALA A 306 68.18 -40.31 42.00
N ILE A 307 67.91 -39.06 42.43
CA ILE A 307 67.29 -38.05 41.56
C ILE A 307 68.42 -37.43 40.77
N ASP A 308 68.74 -38.06 39.63
CA ASP A 308 69.68 -37.52 38.67
C ASP A 308 69.27 -36.09 38.29
N PRO A 309 70.19 -35.10 38.31
CA PRO A 309 69.95 -33.84 37.64
C PRO A 309 69.81 -34.17 36.15
N ALA A 310 68.58 -34.15 35.67
CA ALA A 310 68.24 -34.52 34.31
C ALA A 310 69.22 -33.93 33.28
N ASP A 311 69.59 -34.78 32.32
CA ASP A 311 70.29 -34.44 31.10
C ASP A 311 69.78 -33.12 30.47
N SER A 312 70.69 -32.42 29.80
CA SER A 312 70.45 -31.21 29.01
C SER A 312 69.04 -31.15 28.38
N PRO A 313 68.34 -29.99 28.40
CA PRO A 313 66.97 -29.81 27.88
C PRO A 313 66.73 -30.39 26.48
N HIS A 314 67.77 -30.46 25.66
CA HIS A 314 67.72 -31.01 24.31
C HIS A 314 67.51 -32.53 24.26
N GLN A 315 67.99 -33.27 25.27
CA GLN A 315 67.83 -34.73 25.34
C GLN A 315 66.44 -35.11 25.89
N ALA A 316 65.89 -34.34 26.83
CA ALA A 316 64.53 -34.54 27.35
C ALA A 316 63.45 -34.37 26.26
N LEU A 317 63.62 -33.42 25.34
CA LEU A 317 62.74 -33.25 24.19
C LEU A 317 62.82 -34.43 23.20
N ALA A 318 64.02 -34.99 23.03
CA ALA A 318 64.29 -36.14 22.16
C ALA A 318 63.82 -37.48 22.77
N GLN A 319 63.72 -37.55 24.10
CA GLN A 319 63.25 -38.72 24.85
C GLN A 319 61.72 -38.72 25.09
N LEU A 320 60.99 -37.71 24.62
CA LEU A 320 59.53 -37.72 24.72
C LEU A 320 58.98 -38.89 23.88
N ASP A 321 58.26 -39.81 24.51
CA ASP A 321 57.70 -40.99 23.82
C ASP A 321 56.92 -40.57 22.57
N ALA A 322 57.07 -41.34 21.48
CA ALA A 322 56.40 -41.07 20.20
C ALA A 322 54.87 -40.92 20.36
N ASP A 323 54.28 -41.69 21.29
CA ASP A 323 52.86 -41.64 21.62
C ASP A 323 52.44 -40.31 22.27
N ARG A 324 53.30 -39.73 23.13
CA ARG A 324 53.06 -38.42 23.75
C ARG A 324 53.16 -37.30 22.72
N GLN A 325 54.14 -37.36 21.83
CA GLN A 325 54.25 -36.38 20.74
C GLN A 325 53.05 -36.46 19.79
N ALA A 326 52.55 -37.67 19.51
CA ALA A 326 51.34 -37.89 18.72
C ALA A 326 50.09 -37.32 19.40
N ALA A 327 49.96 -37.48 20.73
CA ALA A 327 48.87 -36.90 21.51
C ALA A 327 48.86 -35.35 21.45
N LEU A 328 50.02 -34.71 21.64
CA LEU A 328 50.16 -33.25 21.55
C LEU A 328 49.84 -32.72 20.14
N LEU A 329 50.27 -33.43 19.09
CA LEU A 329 49.90 -33.11 17.72
C LEU A 329 48.39 -33.30 17.46
N GLY A 330 47.76 -34.28 18.12
CA GLY A 330 46.31 -34.48 18.12
C GLY A 330 45.58 -33.27 18.70
N GLU A 331 45.93 -32.85 19.92
CA GLU A 331 45.38 -31.65 20.56
C GLU A 331 45.56 -30.38 19.73
N ALA A 332 46.73 -30.24 19.09
CA ALA A 332 47.02 -29.12 18.21
C ALA A 332 46.15 -29.11 16.94
N ARG A 333 45.86 -30.29 16.36
CA ARG A 333 44.94 -30.43 15.22
C ARG A 333 43.52 -30.11 15.62
N GLU A 334 43.04 -30.62 16.75
CA GLU A 334 41.70 -30.32 17.26
C GLU A 334 41.52 -28.82 17.52
N ARG A 335 42.53 -28.15 18.10
CA ARG A 335 42.50 -26.70 18.28
C ARG A 335 42.41 -25.97 16.94
N LYS A 336 43.20 -26.37 15.94
CA LYS A 336 43.10 -25.80 14.60
C LYS A 336 41.70 -25.98 14.00
N GLU A 337 41.11 -27.17 14.12
CA GLU A 337 39.73 -27.41 13.68
C GLU A 337 38.72 -26.53 14.42
N ARG A 338 38.89 -26.29 15.72
CA ARG A 338 38.05 -25.34 16.49
C ARG A 338 38.18 -23.91 15.95
N ILE A 339 39.40 -23.46 15.68
CA ILE A 339 39.68 -22.14 15.09
C ILE A 339 39.04 -22.01 13.71
N ASP A 340 39.15 -23.04 12.87
CA ASP A 340 38.56 -23.07 11.53
C ASP A 340 37.03 -23.06 11.59
N LYS A 341 36.43 -23.85 12.50
CA LYS A 341 34.98 -23.84 12.76
C LYS A 341 34.49 -22.47 13.24
N LEU A 342 35.21 -21.82 14.16
CA LEU A 342 34.88 -20.46 14.62
C LEU A 342 34.99 -19.43 13.49
N THR A 343 36.03 -19.54 12.66
CA THR A 343 36.23 -18.66 11.51
C THR A 343 35.08 -18.81 10.51
N GLN A 344 34.70 -20.06 10.17
CA GLN A 344 33.53 -20.33 9.32
C GLN A 344 32.23 -19.83 9.93
N ALA A 345 32.04 -19.97 11.26
CA ALA A 345 30.86 -19.46 11.94
C ALA A 345 30.76 -17.93 11.90
N ILE A 346 31.88 -17.21 12.01
CA ILE A 346 31.94 -15.75 11.84
C ILE A 346 31.55 -15.37 10.42
N THR A 347 32.14 -15.99 9.40
CA THR A 347 31.82 -15.69 8.00
C THR A 347 30.34 -15.95 7.69
N ARG A 348 29.77 -17.05 8.20
CA ARG A 348 28.33 -17.33 8.04
C ARG A 348 27.47 -16.29 8.76
N ALA A 349 27.83 -15.90 9.98
CA ALA A 349 27.10 -14.87 10.72
C ALA A 349 27.17 -13.49 10.04
N GLU A 350 28.30 -13.14 9.41
CA GLU A 350 28.45 -11.93 8.60
C GLU A 350 27.59 -11.98 7.34
N GLN A 351 27.56 -13.11 6.64
CA GLN A 351 26.68 -13.31 5.47
C GLN A 351 25.20 -13.22 5.85
N GLU A 352 24.79 -13.91 6.92
CA GLU A 352 23.42 -13.83 7.46
C GLU A 352 23.03 -12.39 7.81
N HIS A 353 23.95 -11.63 8.41
CA HIS A 353 23.74 -10.23 8.75
C HIS A 353 23.55 -9.35 7.50
N ASP A 354 24.41 -9.50 6.50
CA ASP A 354 24.33 -8.75 5.24
C ASP A 354 23.04 -9.07 4.47
N GLU A 355 22.65 -10.35 4.42
CA GLU A 355 21.39 -10.79 3.81
C GLU A 355 20.17 -10.20 4.53
N GLN A 356 20.19 -10.17 5.87
CA GLN A 356 19.11 -9.57 6.65
C GLN A 356 19.00 -8.07 6.41
N LEU A 357 20.12 -7.34 6.40
CA LEU A 357 20.15 -5.91 6.07
C LEU A 357 19.67 -5.64 4.64
N ALA A 358 20.04 -6.49 3.68
CA ALA A 358 19.58 -6.38 2.30
C ALA A 358 18.05 -6.60 2.19
N SER A 359 17.52 -7.63 2.87
CA SER A 359 16.09 -7.91 2.92
C SER A 359 15.30 -6.78 3.59
N HIS A 360 15.85 -6.20 4.67
CA HIS A 360 15.28 -5.07 5.38
C HIS A 360 15.19 -3.83 4.46
N LYS A 361 16.29 -3.50 3.77
CA LYS A 361 16.29 -2.40 2.77
C LYS A 361 15.25 -2.63 1.68
N LEU A 362 15.16 -3.84 1.13
CA LEU A 362 14.18 -4.16 0.08
C LEU A 362 12.73 -3.99 0.54
N ARG A 363 12.44 -4.26 1.82
CA ARG A 363 11.11 -4.09 2.42
C ARG A 363 10.73 -2.62 2.60
N PHE A 364 11.65 -1.77 3.08
CA PHE A 364 11.36 -0.38 3.43
C PHE A 364 11.58 0.62 2.30
N ASP A 365 12.63 0.46 1.48
CA ASP A 365 12.99 1.40 0.42
C ASP A 365 11.86 1.73 -0.58
N PRO A 366 11.13 0.76 -1.17
CA PRO A 366 10.07 1.08 -2.12
C PRO A 366 8.93 1.83 -1.45
N VAL A 367 8.60 1.46 -0.20
CA VAL A 367 7.56 2.13 0.58
C VAL A 367 7.98 3.55 0.89
N LEU A 368 9.19 3.76 1.45
CA LEU A 368 9.71 5.09 1.78
C LEU A 368 9.78 5.99 0.54
N LYS A 369 10.24 5.49 -0.61
CA LYS A 369 10.26 6.25 -1.88
C LYS A 369 8.86 6.68 -2.31
N SER A 370 7.87 5.78 -2.22
CA SER A 370 6.49 6.12 -2.56
C SER A 370 5.92 7.20 -1.64
N TYR A 371 6.16 7.11 -0.34
CA TYR A 371 5.68 8.09 0.65
C TYR A 371 6.43 9.43 0.56
N HIS A 372 7.72 9.43 0.22
CA HIS A 372 8.48 10.65 -0.11
C HIS A 372 7.88 11.37 -1.32
N ALA A 373 7.63 10.66 -2.43
CA ALA A 373 7.03 11.26 -3.61
C ALA A 373 5.64 11.87 -3.33
N LYS A 374 4.84 11.21 -2.49
CA LYS A 374 3.53 11.71 -2.04
C LYS A 374 3.66 12.91 -1.10
N ALA A 375 4.63 12.91 -0.19
CA ALA A 375 4.91 14.04 0.70
C ALA A 375 5.40 15.29 -0.06
N GLU A 376 5.99 15.12 -1.24
CA GLU A 376 6.37 16.21 -2.17
C GLU A 376 5.19 16.75 -2.99
N GLY A 377 4.01 16.12 -2.92
CA GLY A 377 2.80 16.57 -3.62
C GLY A 377 2.51 15.88 -4.94
N ARG A 378 3.15 14.74 -5.25
CA ARG A 378 2.74 13.91 -6.39
C ARG A 378 1.59 12.99 -5.96
N PHE A 379 0.36 13.39 -6.23
CA PHE A 379 -0.85 12.63 -5.91
C PHE A 379 -1.46 12.00 -7.16
N ASP A 380 -2.05 10.82 -6.97
CA ASP A 380 -2.90 10.23 -7.99
C ASP A 380 -4.29 10.89 -7.97
N PRO A 381 -5.02 10.97 -9.10
CA PRO A 381 -6.35 11.59 -9.15
C PRO A 381 -7.37 10.99 -8.16
N MET A 382 -7.22 9.70 -7.86
CA MET A 382 -8.02 9.02 -6.85
C MET A 382 -7.68 9.51 -5.43
N GLU A 383 -6.41 9.78 -5.14
CA GLU A 383 -5.97 10.31 -3.85
C GLU A 383 -6.44 11.75 -3.65
N GLU A 384 -6.44 12.57 -4.70
CA GLU A 384 -7.01 13.92 -4.64
C GLU A 384 -8.51 13.89 -4.32
N THR A 385 -9.24 12.93 -4.88
CA THR A 385 -10.67 12.71 -4.58
C THR A 385 -10.88 12.30 -3.11
N ILE A 386 -10.07 11.37 -2.61
CA ILE A 386 -10.08 10.96 -1.20
C ILE A 386 -9.67 12.15 -0.32
N GLY A 387 -8.72 12.96 -0.77
CA GLY A 387 -8.26 14.15 -0.08
C GLY A 387 -9.33 15.22 0.03
N LEU A 388 -10.11 15.45 -1.03
CA LEU A 388 -11.28 16.30 -0.99
C LEU A 388 -12.27 15.82 0.08
N PHE A 389 -12.57 14.51 0.10
CA PHE A 389 -13.42 13.93 1.14
C PHE A 389 -12.86 14.18 2.55
N LYS A 390 -11.55 13.99 2.75
CA LYS A 390 -10.89 14.24 4.03
C LYS A 390 -10.97 15.71 4.46
N VAL A 391 -10.69 16.64 3.55
CA VAL A 391 -10.78 18.08 3.81
C VAL A 391 -12.21 18.49 4.21
N ILE A 392 -13.22 17.92 3.57
CA ILE A 392 -14.62 18.27 3.76
C ILE A 392 -15.22 17.60 5.01
N PHE A 393 -14.99 16.30 5.20
CA PHE A 393 -15.75 15.49 6.16
C PHE A 393 -14.95 15.06 7.39
N VAL A 394 -13.61 15.02 7.31
CA VAL A 394 -12.80 14.50 8.42
C VAL A 394 -12.34 15.67 9.30
N PRO A 395 -12.58 15.61 10.63
CA PRO A 395 -12.09 16.63 11.55
C PRO A 395 -10.58 16.79 11.47
N GLU A 396 -10.09 18.02 11.58
CA GLU A 396 -8.66 18.28 11.78
C GLU A 396 -8.29 17.82 13.19
N THR A 397 -7.37 16.86 13.28
CA THR A 397 -6.85 16.38 14.56
C THR A 397 -5.71 17.29 15.00
N GLY A 398 -6.01 18.34 15.76
CA GLY A 398 -5.03 19.29 16.28
C GLY A 398 -5.61 20.25 17.32
N ASN A 399 -4.76 20.84 18.17
CA ASN A 399 -5.16 21.72 19.29
C ASN A 399 -5.85 23.03 18.87
N ASP A 400 -5.76 23.43 17.59
CA ASP A 400 -6.33 24.68 17.07
C ASP A 400 -7.70 24.49 16.38
N ALA A 401 -8.30 23.31 16.50
CA ALA A 401 -9.58 22.99 15.85
C ALA A 401 -10.75 23.70 16.55
N HIS A 402 -11.10 24.91 16.11
CA HIS A 402 -12.34 25.55 16.53
C HIS A 402 -13.56 24.73 16.02
N PRO A 403 -14.38 24.14 16.91
CA PRO A 403 -15.43 23.19 16.52
C PRO A 403 -16.52 23.80 15.64
N LEU A 404 -16.71 25.12 15.71
CA LEU A 404 -17.68 25.85 14.90
C LEU A 404 -17.24 25.94 13.43
N VAL A 405 -15.98 26.29 13.16
CA VAL A 405 -15.45 26.38 11.78
C VAL A 405 -15.52 25.02 11.10
N GLN A 406 -15.20 23.95 11.83
CA GLN A 406 -15.27 22.58 11.33
C GLN A 406 -16.69 22.15 10.95
N ARG A 407 -17.70 22.55 11.72
CA ARG A 407 -19.11 22.20 11.46
C ARG A 407 -19.66 22.84 10.19
N TYR A 408 -19.07 23.94 9.72
CA TYR A 408 -19.52 24.65 8.53
C TYR A 408 -18.72 24.34 7.26
N LYS A 409 -17.55 23.67 7.34
CA LYS A 409 -16.73 23.32 6.16
C LYS A 409 -17.49 22.46 5.13
N TRP A 410 -18.13 21.39 5.58
CA TRP A 410 -18.91 20.53 4.68
C TRP A 410 -20.11 21.26 4.06
N MET A 411 -20.73 22.15 4.85
CA MET A 411 -21.88 22.93 4.42
C MET A 411 -21.47 23.97 3.37
N ALA A 412 -20.29 24.58 3.53
CA ALA A 412 -19.71 25.50 2.56
C ALA A 412 -19.34 24.77 1.26
N ALA A 413 -18.71 23.59 1.34
CA ALA A 413 -18.39 22.79 0.16
C ALA A 413 -19.64 22.32 -0.60
N LEU A 414 -20.67 21.85 0.13
CA LEU A 414 -21.94 21.48 -0.47
C LEU A 414 -22.64 22.69 -1.11
N PHE A 415 -22.64 23.84 -0.43
CA PHE A 415 -23.22 25.07 -0.95
C PHE A 415 -22.52 25.51 -2.23
N GLN A 416 -21.19 25.49 -2.26
CA GLN A 416 -20.41 25.84 -3.44
C GLN A 416 -20.65 24.84 -4.59
N PHE A 417 -20.63 23.53 -4.31
CA PHE A 417 -20.99 22.52 -5.30
C PHE A 417 -22.39 22.76 -5.85
N THR A 418 -23.37 23.05 -4.98
CA THR A 418 -24.76 23.31 -5.37
C THR A 418 -24.88 24.58 -6.23
N ILE A 419 -24.10 25.62 -5.95
CA ILE A 419 -24.06 26.83 -6.80
C ILE A 419 -23.50 26.51 -8.18
N VAL A 420 -22.35 25.82 -8.25
CA VAL A 420 -21.70 25.51 -9.54
C VAL A 420 -22.56 24.53 -10.34
N PHE A 421 -23.00 23.45 -9.70
CA PHE A 421 -23.93 22.48 -10.30
C PHE A 421 -25.22 23.17 -10.73
N GLY A 422 -25.84 23.96 -9.87
CA GLY A 422 -27.11 24.63 -10.13
C GLY A 422 -27.03 25.64 -11.27
N THR A 423 -25.93 26.41 -11.36
CA THR A 423 -25.73 27.36 -12.46
C THR A 423 -25.53 26.64 -13.79
N LEU A 424 -24.66 25.62 -13.85
CA LEU A 424 -24.45 24.81 -15.06
C LEU A 424 -25.73 24.08 -15.49
N PHE A 425 -26.42 23.48 -14.53
CA PHE A 425 -27.66 22.77 -14.76
C PHE A 425 -28.76 23.68 -15.29
N LEU A 426 -28.92 24.88 -14.71
CA LEU A 426 -29.91 25.86 -15.17
C LEU A 426 -29.58 26.37 -16.58
N LEU A 427 -28.30 26.60 -16.88
CA LEU A 427 -27.83 27.02 -18.20
C LEU A 427 -28.15 25.97 -19.28
N ASP A 428 -27.97 24.68 -18.99
CA ASP A 428 -28.31 23.60 -19.93
C ASP A 428 -29.82 23.37 -20.09
N LEU A 429 -30.61 23.77 -19.09
CA LEU A 429 -32.06 23.69 -19.12
C LEU A 429 -32.72 24.89 -19.80
N ILE A 430 -31.98 25.98 -20.07
CA ILE A 430 -32.56 27.24 -20.54
C ILE A 430 -33.37 27.07 -21.83
N ALA A 431 -32.88 26.27 -22.79
CA ALA A 431 -33.54 26.04 -24.07
C ALA A 431 -34.88 25.29 -23.88
N ILE A 432 -34.91 24.29 -23.01
CA ILE A 432 -36.14 23.56 -22.70
C ILE A 432 -37.09 24.41 -21.88
N LEU A 433 -36.58 25.16 -20.91
CA LEU A 433 -37.38 25.97 -20.01
C LEU A 433 -38.05 27.10 -20.80
N ALA A 434 -37.32 27.74 -21.72
CA ALA A 434 -37.85 28.74 -22.63
C ALA A 434 -38.98 28.17 -23.48
N LYS A 435 -38.84 26.94 -24.00
CA LYS A 435 -39.89 26.31 -24.81
C LYS A 435 -41.10 25.90 -23.95
N VAL A 436 -40.89 25.21 -22.83
CA VAL A 436 -41.95 24.69 -21.93
C VAL A 436 -42.75 25.81 -21.26
N MET A 437 -42.10 26.90 -20.84
CA MET A 437 -42.78 28.02 -20.17
C MET A 437 -43.49 28.96 -21.16
N SER A 438 -43.20 28.85 -22.45
CA SER A 438 -43.83 29.68 -23.47
C SER A 438 -45.15 29.06 -23.95
N ARG A 439 -46.22 29.86 -24.05
CA ARG A 439 -47.54 29.41 -24.52
C ARG A 439 -47.48 28.97 -25.99
N PRO A 440 -48.17 27.90 -26.43
CA PRO A 440 -48.15 27.48 -27.83
C PRO A 440 -48.46 28.65 -28.77
N GLY A 441 -47.54 28.95 -29.68
CA GLY A 441 -47.67 30.06 -30.62
C GLY A 441 -48.36 29.66 -31.93
N PRO A 442 -48.76 30.62 -32.77
CA PRO A 442 -49.22 30.40 -34.14
C PRO A 442 -48.28 29.51 -34.97
N TYR A 443 -46.95 29.60 -34.72
CA TYR A 443 -45.98 28.72 -35.36
C TYR A 443 -46.22 27.23 -35.04
N ASP A 444 -46.36 26.92 -33.74
CA ASP A 444 -46.54 25.54 -33.27
C ASP A 444 -47.85 24.97 -33.81
N VAL A 445 -48.91 25.78 -33.88
CA VAL A 445 -50.21 25.40 -34.45
C VAL A 445 -50.08 25.06 -35.94
N LEU A 446 -49.41 25.89 -36.74
CA LEU A 446 -49.25 25.66 -38.18
C LEU A 446 -48.43 24.40 -38.48
N VAL A 447 -47.42 24.10 -37.66
CA VAL A 447 -46.57 22.92 -37.82
C VAL A 447 -47.28 21.63 -37.39
N GLU A 448 -48.15 21.70 -36.38
CA GLU A 448 -48.90 20.55 -35.84
C GLU A 448 -50.29 20.36 -36.48
N PHE A 449 -50.79 21.32 -37.26
CA PHE A 449 -52.13 21.27 -37.83
C PHE A 449 -52.48 19.95 -38.54
N PRO A 450 -51.62 19.38 -39.41
CA PRO A 450 -51.92 18.11 -40.07
C PRO A 450 -52.05 16.94 -39.09
N GLU A 451 -51.22 16.91 -38.04
CA GLU A 451 -51.22 15.87 -37.02
C GLU A 451 -52.45 16.01 -36.10
N LEU A 452 -52.83 17.25 -35.75
CA LEU A 452 -54.03 17.53 -34.97
C LEU A 452 -55.31 17.06 -35.69
N VAL A 453 -55.42 17.36 -36.99
CA VAL A 453 -56.53 16.90 -37.83
C VAL A 453 -56.55 15.37 -37.93
N ALA A 454 -55.38 14.75 -38.13
CA ALA A 454 -55.26 13.29 -38.17
C ALA A 454 -55.68 12.64 -36.83
N SER A 455 -55.19 13.16 -35.69
CA SER A 455 -55.57 12.64 -34.37
C SER A 455 -57.05 12.82 -34.08
N HIS A 456 -57.63 13.97 -34.46
CA HIS A 456 -59.05 14.22 -34.27
C HIS A 456 -59.91 13.29 -35.13
N ASN A 457 -59.50 13.06 -36.38
CA ASN A 457 -60.17 12.12 -37.27
C ASN A 457 -60.06 10.68 -36.78
N LEU A 458 -58.92 10.27 -36.22
CA LEU A 458 -58.73 8.93 -35.62
C LEU A 458 -59.56 8.76 -34.35
N ASP A 459 -59.66 9.78 -33.49
CA ASP A 459 -60.50 9.76 -32.30
C ASP A 459 -61.99 9.73 -32.67
N ALA A 460 -62.40 10.51 -33.68
CA ALA A 460 -63.75 10.49 -34.23
C ALA A 460 -64.07 9.11 -34.82
N LEU A 461 -63.16 8.56 -35.62
CA LEU A 461 -63.26 7.20 -36.16
C LEU A 461 -63.38 6.17 -35.03
N GLY A 462 -62.54 6.23 -33.99
CA GLY A 462 -62.60 5.29 -32.87
C GLY A 462 -63.92 5.33 -32.09
N LYS A 463 -64.59 6.48 -32.03
CA LYS A 463 -65.91 6.64 -31.38
C LYS A 463 -67.08 6.19 -32.27
N GLU A 464 -66.96 6.40 -33.58
CA GLU A 464 -68.05 6.18 -34.54
C GLU A 464 -67.98 4.78 -35.18
N TYR A 465 -66.77 4.21 -35.28
CA TYR A 465 -66.50 2.88 -35.80
C TYR A 465 -67.26 1.76 -35.07
N PRO A 466 -67.37 1.72 -33.72
CA PRO A 466 -68.16 0.69 -33.04
C PRO A 466 -69.64 0.75 -33.44
N ARG A 467 -70.21 1.96 -33.57
CA ARG A 467 -71.62 2.15 -33.98
C ARG A 467 -71.86 1.73 -35.42
N GLN A 468 -70.94 2.09 -36.32
CA GLN A 468 -71.03 1.69 -37.72
C GLN A 468 -70.76 0.19 -37.90
N ALA A 469 -69.84 -0.39 -37.12
CA ALA A 469 -69.56 -1.82 -37.12
C ALA A 469 -70.78 -2.63 -36.64
N GLU A 470 -71.50 -2.17 -35.62
CA GLU A 470 -72.77 -2.77 -35.19
C GLU A 470 -73.86 -2.67 -36.29
N ALA A 471 -73.97 -1.52 -36.96
CA ALA A 471 -74.91 -1.33 -38.08
C ALA A 471 -74.57 -2.22 -39.29
N TRP A 472 -73.27 -2.39 -39.60
CA TRP A 472 -72.78 -3.29 -40.65
C TRP A 472 -72.96 -4.76 -40.28
N ALA A 473 -72.76 -5.14 -39.01
CA ALA A 473 -73.06 -6.47 -38.53
C ALA A 473 -74.57 -6.78 -38.63
N GLY A 474 -75.43 -5.83 -38.23
CA GLY A 474 -76.89 -5.98 -38.34
C GLY A 474 -77.39 -6.07 -39.79
N THR A 475 -76.82 -5.30 -40.71
CA THR A 475 -77.16 -5.38 -42.15
C THR A 475 -76.58 -6.61 -42.85
N ALA A 476 -75.41 -7.10 -42.41
CA ALA A 476 -74.85 -8.37 -42.89
C ALA A 476 -75.70 -9.58 -42.45
N VAL A 477 -76.25 -9.55 -41.23
CA VAL A 477 -77.23 -10.55 -40.76
C VAL A 477 -78.55 -10.44 -41.52
N GLY A 478 -79.00 -9.23 -41.86
CA GLY A 478 -80.17 -9.00 -42.71
C GLY A 478 -80.03 -9.51 -44.15
N ARG A 479 -78.82 -9.40 -44.75
CA ARG A 479 -78.53 -9.96 -46.09
C ARG A 479 -78.29 -11.46 -46.10
N ALA A 480 -77.90 -12.07 -44.99
CA ALA A 480 -77.73 -13.52 -44.90
C ALA A 480 -79.05 -14.29 -45.09
N ASN A 481 -80.20 -13.63 -44.88
CA ASN A 481 -81.54 -14.19 -45.10
C ASN A 481 -82.16 -13.81 -46.46
N ALA A 482 -81.44 -13.12 -47.35
CA ALA A 482 -81.90 -12.83 -48.70
C ALA A 482 -81.40 -13.91 -49.66
N THR A 483 -82.32 -14.56 -50.37
CA THR A 483 -82.00 -15.49 -51.46
C THR A 483 -81.15 -14.78 -52.53
N PRO A 484 -80.11 -15.43 -53.09
CA PRO A 484 -79.20 -14.78 -54.01
C PRO A 484 -79.93 -14.49 -55.32
N THR A 485 -80.14 -13.21 -55.62
CA THR A 485 -80.46 -12.73 -56.96
C THR A 485 -79.16 -12.43 -57.70
N ASP A 486 -79.19 -12.74 -58.99
CA ASP A 486 -78.11 -13.12 -59.91
C ASP A 486 -77.09 -12.01 -60.28
N ASN A 487 -76.71 -11.13 -59.34
CA ASN A 487 -75.71 -10.07 -59.56
C ASN A 487 -74.98 -9.63 -58.26
N GLY A 488 -75.02 -10.43 -57.20
CA GLY A 488 -74.39 -10.12 -55.92
C GLY A 488 -72.91 -10.51 -55.86
N ILE A 489 -72.02 -9.55 -55.66
CA ILE A 489 -70.58 -9.78 -55.44
C ILE A 489 -70.38 -10.29 -54.00
N ASP A 490 -69.65 -11.40 -53.84
CA ASP A 490 -69.42 -12.02 -52.54
C ASP A 490 -68.26 -11.34 -51.81
N LEU A 491 -68.60 -10.50 -50.83
CA LEU A 491 -67.64 -9.77 -50.01
C LEU A 491 -66.79 -10.66 -49.09
N ARG A 492 -67.07 -11.98 -49.03
CA ARG A 492 -66.26 -12.95 -48.30
C ARG A 492 -65.13 -13.54 -49.15
N ASN A 493 -65.17 -13.35 -50.47
CA ASN A 493 -64.12 -13.79 -51.37
C ASN A 493 -63.08 -12.67 -51.58
N PRO A 494 -61.84 -12.81 -51.05
CA PRO A 494 -60.82 -11.76 -51.12
C PRO A 494 -60.43 -11.40 -52.55
N GLU A 495 -60.56 -12.32 -53.52
CA GLU A 495 -60.26 -12.03 -54.93
C GLU A 495 -61.31 -11.14 -55.60
N GLU A 496 -62.59 -11.30 -55.26
CA GLU A 496 -63.65 -10.44 -55.81
C GLU A 496 -63.59 -9.04 -55.23
N VAL A 497 -63.30 -8.94 -53.92
CA VAL A 497 -63.06 -7.65 -53.26
C VAL A 497 -61.84 -6.95 -53.85
N ALA A 498 -60.76 -7.67 -54.13
CA ALA A 498 -59.57 -7.12 -54.79
C ALA A 498 -59.90 -6.60 -56.21
N ARG A 499 -60.69 -7.34 -57.00
CA ARG A 499 -61.13 -6.89 -58.34
C ARG A 499 -62.05 -5.68 -58.27
N LEU A 500 -62.92 -5.60 -57.28
CA LEU A 500 -63.83 -4.46 -57.09
C LEU A 500 -63.07 -3.19 -56.68
N LEU A 501 -62.10 -3.31 -55.76
CA LEU A 501 -61.20 -2.22 -55.41
C LEU A 501 -60.32 -1.80 -56.59
N LEU A 502 -59.81 -2.75 -57.39
CA LEU A 502 -59.05 -2.46 -58.60
C LEU A 502 -59.90 -1.70 -59.64
N ARG A 503 -61.15 -2.11 -59.84
CA ARG A 503 -62.09 -1.45 -60.76
C ARG A 503 -62.49 -0.05 -60.29
N ALA A 504 -62.70 0.14 -58.99
CA ALA A 504 -62.95 1.46 -58.40
C ALA A 504 -61.74 2.39 -58.58
N HIS A 505 -60.52 1.87 -58.39
CA HIS A 505 -59.29 2.62 -58.59
C HIS A 505 -59.03 2.99 -60.05
N LEU A 506 -59.36 2.09 -60.99
CA LEU A 506 -59.23 2.35 -62.43
C LEU A 506 -60.30 3.32 -62.95
N SER A 507 -61.55 3.26 -62.45
CA SER A 507 -62.59 4.21 -62.89
C SER A 507 -62.33 5.65 -62.41
N ALA A 508 -61.58 5.83 -61.32
CA ALA A 508 -61.14 7.15 -60.86
C ALA A 508 -60.05 7.77 -61.77
N ALA A 509 -59.41 6.99 -62.64
CA ALA A 509 -58.41 7.45 -63.60
C ALA A 509 -58.99 7.90 -64.96
N GLU A 510 -60.27 7.65 -65.25
CA GLU A 510 -60.91 7.90 -66.55
C GLU A 510 -61.94 9.04 -66.58
N HIS A 511 -61.87 10.03 -65.69
CA HIS A 511 -62.62 11.29 -65.85
C HIS A 511 -61.74 12.40 -66.46
N PRO A 512 -61.73 12.60 -67.79
CA PRO A 512 -61.16 13.80 -68.39
C PRO A 512 -62.05 15.01 -68.09
N ARG A 513 -61.44 16.05 -67.52
CA ARG A 513 -62.01 17.39 -67.38
C ARG A 513 -62.30 17.99 -68.76
N THR A 514 -63.55 18.05 -69.17
CA THR A 514 -64.01 19.00 -70.19
C THR A 514 -65.43 19.44 -69.91
N ASP A 515 -65.59 20.67 -69.41
CA ASP A 515 -66.72 21.53 -69.80
C ASP A 515 -66.35 23.00 -69.54
N ARG A 516 -66.05 23.70 -70.64
CA ARG A 516 -66.15 25.17 -70.77
C ARG A 516 -67.46 25.43 -71.50
N PRO A 517 -68.35 26.31 -71.02
CA PRO A 517 -69.45 26.78 -71.85
C PRO A 517 -68.95 27.90 -72.77
N ALA A 518 -69.21 27.75 -74.06
CA ALA A 518 -69.22 28.85 -75.03
C ALA A 518 -70.66 29.01 -75.53
N ARG A 519 -71.37 29.99 -74.97
CA ARG A 519 -72.15 31.02 -75.68
C ARG A 519 -72.70 32.03 -74.68
#